data_AF-A0A435GSC6-F1
#
_entry.id   AF-A0A435GSC6-F1
#
_cell.length_a   1.000
_cell.length_b   1.000
_cell.length_c   1.000
_cell.angle_alpha   90.00
_cell.angle_beta   90.00
_cell.angle_gamma   90.00
#
_symmetry.space_group_name_H-M   'P 1'
#
loop_
_entity.id
_entity.type
_entity.pdbx_description
1 polymer ?
#
loop_
_entity_poly.entity_id
_entity_poly.type
_entity_poly.pdbx_seq_one_letter_code
_entity_poly.pdbx_strand_id
1 'polypeptide(L)'
;DANGPIIAAAVTENGGEAHCLGAFPDDEAKLEKAMREALAAHDVLILSGGTSKGAGDVTHRIIGRLGKPGIIAHGVALKPGKPLCLAVCEGKPVIILPGFPTSAMFTFHDMVVPALRRMAGLPPRVDTQVTASLPLRIPSELGRTEFAMVSLVQGQGGLTAYPTGKGSGAITSFTQADGFIRIEALADHVPAGADVAVTLFTPRVRVPDLVVIGSHCVGLDLVVGELSRRGISVRSLPVGSLGGLAAAKRGECDLAPIHLFDPKTRIYNAPFLGDGLELVPGWRRMQGLVFRQGDERFEGLGAEEAVRAALADRDCMMVNRNQGSGTRILIDQLLGVERPDGYWNQPRSHNAVAAAVAQERADWGVTIAPVARAAGLGFIVLTEEHYDFAMISARKERPSVHAFLEALRTDEVLLGLERAGFSRPG
;
A
#
# COMPACT_ATOMS: atom_id res chain seq x y z
N ASP A 1 -16.99 5.88 9.09
CA ASP A 1 -17.35 4.56 8.54
C ASP A 1 -17.18 4.61 7.03
N ALA A 2 -16.46 3.68 6.43
CA ALA A 2 -16.33 3.54 4.98
C ALA A 2 -17.05 2.31 4.43
N ASN A 3 -17.29 1.28 5.26
CA ASN A 3 -17.83 0.00 4.79
C ASN A 3 -19.34 0.10 4.56
N GLY A 4 -20.08 0.79 5.44
CA GLY A 4 -21.54 0.94 5.31
C GLY A 4 -21.98 1.41 3.92
N PRO A 5 -21.51 2.57 3.43
CA PRO A 5 -21.86 3.07 2.10
C PRO A 5 -21.44 2.14 0.95
N ILE A 6 -20.26 1.53 1.05
CA ILE A 6 -19.72 0.62 0.02
C ILE A 6 -20.59 -0.63 -0.11
N ILE A 7 -20.95 -1.24 1.02
CA ILE A 7 -21.80 -2.44 1.04
C ILE A 7 -23.22 -2.12 0.62
N ALA A 8 -23.78 -0.97 1.02
CA ALA A 8 -25.10 -0.54 0.57
C ALA A 8 -25.16 -0.41 -0.95
N ALA A 9 -24.15 0.23 -1.57
CA ALA A 9 -24.04 0.30 -3.03
C ALA A 9 -23.96 -1.10 -3.66
N ALA A 10 -23.13 -1.98 -3.12
CA ALA A 10 -22.96 -3.35 -3.61
C ALA A 10 -24.23 -4.21 -3.46
N VAL A 11 -25.05 -4.00 -2.42
CA VAL A 11 -26.36 -4.65 -2.27
C VAL A 11 -27.29 -4.20 -3.40
N THR A 12 -27.38 -2.89 -3.65
CA THR A 12 -28.21 -2.31 -4.72
C THR A 12 -27.79 -2.82 -6.10
N GLU A 13 -26.49 -2.88 -6.38
CA GLU A 13 -25.95 -3.44 -7.64
C GLU A 13 -26.30 -4.92 -7.85
N ASN A 14 -26.62 -5.65 -6.77
CA ASN A 14 -26.92 -7.08 -6.81
C ASN A 14 -28.40 -7.39 -6.54
N GLY A 15 -29.27 -6.40 -6.73
CA GLY A 15 -30.73 -6.58 -6.76
C GLY A 15 -31.43 -6.45 -5.41
N GLY A 16 -30.73 -6.01 -4.36
CA GLY A 16 -31.33 -5.71 -3.06
C GLY A 16 -31.72 -4.23 -2.92
N GLU A 17 -32.54 -3.94 -1.91
CA GLU A 17 -32.84 -2.56 -1.49
C GLU A 17 -32.09 -2.27 -0.18
N ALA A 18 -31.05 -1.44 -0.24
CA ALA A 18 -30.19 -1.19 0.91
C ALA A 18 -30.77 -0.11 1.84
N HIS A 19 -31.03 -0.48 3.10
CA HIS A 19 -31.50 0.43 4.15
C HIS A 19 -30.39 0.64 5.19
N CYS A 20 -29.76 1.81 5.17
CA CYS A 20 -28.66 2.13 6.09
C CYS A 20 -29.20 2.58 7.46
N LEU A 21 -29.01 1.74 8.49
CA LEU A 21 -29.47 2.02 9.86
C LEU A 21 -28.48 2.86 10.71
N GLY A 22 -27.34 3.25 10.13
CA GLY A 22 -26.31 4.06 10.79
C GLY A 22 -25.30 3.23 11.60
N ALA A 23 -24.51 3.93 12.42
CA ALA A 23 -23.50 3.33 13.28
C ALA A 23 -24.05 3.16 14.70
N PHE A 24 -23.86 1.97 15.27
CA PHE A 24 -24.25 1.66 16.64
C PHE A 24 -23.00 1.63 17.53
N PRO A 25 -23.08 2.13 18.78
CA PRO A 25 -21.99 1.98 19.74
C PRO A 25 -21.82 0.51 20.15
N ASP A 26 -20.65 0.16 20.70
CA ASP A 26 -20.34 -1.17 21.26
C ASP A 26 -21.10 -1.41 22.59
N ASP A 27 -22.43 -1.31 22.54
CA ASP A 27 -23.38 -1.52 23.63
C ASP A 27 -24.28 -2.69 23.24
N GLU A 28 -24.16 -3.79 23.98
CA GLU A 28 -24.83 -5.06 23.69
C GLU A 28 -26.34 -4.95 23.64
N ALA A 29 -26.95 -4.22 24.58
CA ALA A 29 -28.41 -4.10 24.66
C ALA A 29 -28.96 -3.25 23.50
N LYS A 30 -28.27 -2.16 23.16
CA LYS A 30 -28.65 -1.30 22.03
C LYS A 30 -28.48 -2.01 20.70
N LEU A 31 -27.37 -2.74 20.52
CA LEU A 31 -27.11 -3.49 19.31
C LEU A 31 -28.12 -4.63 19.14
N GLU A 32 -28.42 -5.39 20.21
CA GLU A 32 -29.43 -6.46 20.15
C GLU A 32 -30.80 -5.90 19.76
N LYS A 33 -31.24 -4.79 20.38
CA LYS A 33 -32.51 -4.15 20.05
C LYS A 33 -32.55 -3.75 18.56
N ALA A 34 -31.51 -3.08 18.07
CA ALA A 34 -31.43 -2.65 16.68
C ALA A 34 -31.43 -3.83 15.70
N MET A 35 -30.71 -4.92 16.00
CA MET A 35 -30.69 -6.12 15.17
C MET A 35 -32.06 -6.79 15.11
N ARG A 36 -32.82 -6.83 16.22
CA ARG A 36 -34.20 -7.36 16.23
C ARG A 36 -35.15 -6.52 15.41
N GLU A 37 -35.10 -5.20 15.55
CA GLU A 37 -35.90 -4.27 14.76
C GLU A 37 -35.58 -4.39 13.27
N ALA A 38 -34.29 -4.49 12.91
CA ALA A 38 -33.84 -4.67 11.54
C ALA A 38 -34.34 -6.01 10.94
N LEU A 39 -34.21 -7.11 11.68
CA LEU A 39 -34.69 -8.43 11.24
C LEU A 39 -36.21 -8.50 11.12
N ALA A 40 -36.96 -7.75 11.92
CA ALA A 40 -38.41 -7.68 11.77
C ALA A 40 -38.81 -6.97 10.46
N ALA A 41 -38.10 -5.90 10.10
CA ALA A 41 -38.43 -5.05 8.96
C ALA A 41 -37.80 -5.47 7.61
N HIS A 42 -36.73 -6.28 7.61
CA HIS A 42 -35.96 -6.59 6.40
C HIS A 42 -35.73 -8.09 6.22
N ASP A 43 -35.33 -8.53 5.03
CA ASP A 43 -35.08 -9.93 4.70
C ASP A 43 -33.65 -10.39 5.02
N VAL A 44 -32.70 -9.46 5.03
CA VAL A 44 -31.28 -9.70 5.25
C VAL A 44 -30.72 -8.61 6.16
N LEU A 45 -29.91 -9.01 7.15
CA LEU A 45 -29.18 -8.09 8.01
C LEU A 45 -27.68 -8.23 7.75
N ILE A 46 -27.02 -7.12 7.39
CA ILE A 46 -25.57 -7.06 7.18
C ILE A 46 -24.97 -6.04 8.15
N LEU A 47 -24.01 -6.50 8.95
CA LEU A 47 -23.15 -5.63 9.73
C LEU A 47 -21.86 -5.40 8.93
N SER A 48 -21.60 -4.14 8.59
CA SER A 48 -20.44 -3.72 7.79
C SER A 48 -19.11 -3.74 8.56
N GLY A 49 -19.14 -4.17 9.82
CA GLY A 49 -18.02 -4.32 10.74
C GLY A 49 -18.49 -4.92 12.06
N GLY A 50 -17.59 -5.02 13.05
CA GLY A 50 -17.93 -5.56 14.38
C GLY A 50 -17.50 -7.00 14.63
N THR A 51 -16.70 -7.60 13.73
CA THR A 51 -15.97 -8.85 14.02
C THR A 51 -14.53 -8.54 14.48
N SER A 52 -14.12 -9.05 15.64
CA SER A 52 -12.74 -8.92 16.12
C SER A 52 -12.34 -10.05 17.06
N LYS A 53 -11.05 -10.40 17.09
CA LYS A 53 -10.46 -11.39 18.02
C LYS A 53 -10.26 -10.83 19.45
N GLY A 54 -11.26 -10.15 20.00
CA GLY A 54 -11.19 -9.52 21.33
C GLY A 54 -12.33 -9.94 22.24
N ALA A 55 -12.19 -9.69 23.54
CA ALA A 55 -13.23 -9.91 24.56
C ALA A 55 -14.55 -9.13 24.30
N GLY A 56 -14.52 -8.17 23.35
CA GLY A 56 -15.66 -7.36 22.90
C GLY A 56 -16.42 -7.89 21.69
N ASP A 57 -16.32 -9.18 21.34
CA ASP A 57 -17.13 -9.75 20.24
C ASP A 57 -18.58 -10.01 20.69
N VAL A 58 -19.31 -8.91 20.85
CA VAL A 58 -20.68 -8.86 21.35
C VAL A 58 -21.65 -9.51 20.34
N THR A 59 -21.34 -9.39 19.04
CA THR A 59 -22.24 -9.80 17.95
C THR A 59 -22.47 -11.31 17.92
N HIS A 60 -21.45 -12.13 18.18
CA HIS A 60 -21.61 -13.58 18.28
C HIS A 60 -22.55 -14.02 19.41
N ARG A 61 -22.52 -13.31 20.54
CA ARG A 61 -23.40 -13.56 21.70
C ARG A 61 -24.84 -13.12 21.43
N ILE A 62 -25.04 -12.08 20.63
CA ILE A 62 -26.37 -11.61 20.25
C ILE A 62 -27.02 -12.59 19.27
N ILE A 63 -26.30 -13.11 18.26
CA ILE A 63 -26.86 -14.05 17.27
C ILE A 63 -27.56 -15.25 17.93
N GLY A 64 -26.97 -15.84 18.98
CA GLY A 64 -27.57 -16.97 19.70
C GLY A 64 -28.93 -16.66 20.32
N ARG A 65 -29.24 -15.38 20.58
CA ARG A 65 -30.53 -14.89 21.09
C ARG A 65 -31.48 -14.40 20.00
N LEU A 66 -30.98 -14.10 18.81
CA LEU A 66 -31.80 -13.58 17.71
C LEU A 66 -32.67 -14.65 17.06
N GLY A 67 -32.20 -15.90 16.99
CA GLY A 67 -32.99 -16.99 16.44
C GLY A 67 -32.19 -18.24 16.12
N LYS A 68 -32.90 -19.32 15.79
CA LYS A 68 -32.31 -20.58 15.30
C LYS A 68 -32.23 -20.59 13.77
N PRO A 69 -31.27 -21.32 13.16
CA PRO A 69 -30.21 -22.13 13.78
C PRO A 69 -29.04 -21.34 14.38
N GLY A 70 -28.94 -20.02 14.14
CA GLY A 70 -27.85 -19.19 14.61
C GLY A 70 -26.66 -19.24 13.66
N ILE A 71 -25.44 -19.31 14.21
CA ILE A 71 -24.19 -19.26 13.43
C ILE A 71 -24.04 -20.54 12.59
N ILE A 72 -23.84 -20.38 11.28
CA ILE A 72 -23.59 -21.46 10.33
C ILE A 72 -22.08 -21.62 10.06
N ALA A 73 -21.39 -20.49 9.91
CA ALA A 73 -19.95 -20.45 9.70
C ALA A 73 -19.35 -19.25 10.43
N HIS A 74 -18.23 -19.48 11.09
CA HIS A 74 -17.44 -18.43 11.71
C HIS A 74 -15.96 -18.63 11.39
N GLY A 75 -15.38 -17.66 10.68
CA GLY A 75 -14.04 -17.77 10.15
C GLY A 75 -14.03 -18.44 8.78
N VAL A 76 -13.43 -17.78 7.80
CA VAL A 76 -13.19 -18.35 6.47
C VAL A 76 -11.70 -18.46 6.16
N ALA A 77 -11.33 -19.48 5.40
CA ALA A 77 -9.97 -19.71 4.92
C ALA A 77 -9.64 -18.78 3.73
N LEU A 78 -9.80 -17.46 3.95
CA LEU A 78 -9.73 -16.43 2.93
C LEU A 78 -8.84 -15.26 3.40
N LYS A 79 -8.04 -14.72 2.49
CA LYS A 79 -7.16 -13.57 2.72
C LYS A 79 -7.37 -12.53 1.60
N PRO A 80 -7.71 -11.28 1.90
CA PRO A 80 -8.11 -10.75 3.20
C PRO A 80 -9.58 -11.10 3.51
N GLY A 81 -9.93 -11.43 4.75
CA GLY A 81 -11.35 -11.75 5.05
C GLY A 81 -11.64 -12.76 6.16
N LYS A 82 -10.60 -13.27 6.85
CA LYS A 82 -10.76 -14.29 7.91
C LYS A 82 -11.98 -14.08 8.84
N PRO A 83 -12.22 -12.92 9.47
CA PRO A 83 -13.29 -12.78 10.47
C PRO A 83 -14.66 -12.51 9.83
N LEU A 84 -15.17 -13.45 9.03
CA LEU A 84 -16.54 -13.46 8.53
C LEU A 84 -17.42 -14.33 9.42
N CYS A 85 -18.60 -13.85 9.79
CA CYS A 85 -19.64 -14.66 10.41
C CYS A 85 -20.87 -14.70 9.51
N LEU A 86 -21.31 -15.92 9.22
CA LEU A 86 -22.55 -16.21 8.49
C LEU A 86 -23.51 -16.91 9.44
N ALA A 87 -24.68 -16.31 9.65
CA ALA A 87 -25.72 -16.83 10.51
C ALA A 87 -27.08 -16.79 9.82
N VAL A 88 -28.00 -17.60 10.33
CA VAL A 88 -29.41 -17.58 9.94
C VAL A 88 -30.23 -17.50 11.22
N CYS A 89 -31.06 -16.46 11.33
CA CYS A 89 -31.95 -16.24 12.47
C CYS A 89 -33.39 -16.28 11.95
N GLU A 90 -34.16 -17.28 12.37
CA GLU A 90 -35.57 -17.44 11.98
C GLU A 90 -35.79 -17.45 10.45
N GLY A 91 -34.86 -18.08 9.73
CA GLY A 91 -34.88 -18.17 8.27
C GLY A 91 -34.29 -16.97 7.53
N LYS A 92 -33.93 -15.88 8.23
CA LYS A 92 -33.33 -14.68 7.64
C LYS A 92 -31.80 -14.68 7.78
N PRO A 93 -31.04 -14.39 6.70
CA PRO A 93 -29.58 -14.27 6.78
C PRO A 93 -29.13 -13.10 7.64
N VAL A 94 -28.14 -13.36 8.51
CA VAL A 94 -27.40 -12.36 9.28
C VAL A 94 -25.92 -12.51 8.96
N ILE A 95 -25.33 -11.49 8.36
CA ILE A 95 -23.94 -11.47 7.93
C ILE A 95 -23.18 -10.43 8.76
N ILE A 96 -22.04 -10.83 9.32
CA ILE A 96 -21.12 -9.91 9.98
C ILE A 96 -19.82 -9.89 9.20
N LEU A 97 -19.57 -8.77 8.51
CA LEU A 97 -18.40 -8.58 7.68
C LEU A 97 -17.19 -8.15 8.52
N PRO A 98 -15.97 -8.44 8.06
CA PRO A 98 -14.75 -7.87 8.62
C PRO A 98 -14.77 -6.34 8.70
N GLY A 99 -14.19 -5.77 9.75
CA GLY A 99 -14.09 -4.29 9.89
C GLY A 99 -13.17 -3.61 8.87
N PHE A 100 -12.23 -4.34 8.25
CA PHE A 100 -11.34 -3.77 7.24
C PHE A 100 -12.02 -3.68 5.86
N PRO A 101 -11.97 -2.53 5.17
CA PRO A 101 -12.72 -2.33 3.91
C PRO A 101 -12.44 -3.36 2.82
N THR A 102 -11.17 -3.72 2.61
CA THR A 102 -10.84 -4.73 1.58
C THR A 102 -11.37 -6.10 1.95
N SER A 103 -11.29 -6.45 3.23
CA SER A 103 -11.78 -7.71 3.76
C SER A 103 -13.30 -7.81 3.65
N ALA A 104 -14.02 -6.75 4.03
CA ALA A 104 -15.47 -6.65 3.89
C ALA A 104 -15.91 -6.83 2.44
N MET A 105 -15.26 -6.11 1.52
CA MET A 105 -15.63 -6.15 0.10
C MET A 105 -15.40 -7.52 -0.55
N PHE A 106 -14.22 -8.12 -0.35
CA PHE A 106 -13.93 -9.44 -0.92
C PHE A 106 -14.85 -10.52 -0.34
N THR A 107 -15.05 -10.53 0.98
CA THR A 107 -15.96 -11.50 1.60
C THR A 107 -17.41 -11.28 1.19
N PHE A 108 -17.85 -10.02 1.01
CA PHE A 108 -19.17 -9.72 0.50
C PHE A 108 -19.38 -10.25 -0.92
N HIS A 109 -18.47 -9.94 -1.85
CA HIS A 109 -18.61 -10.40 -3.24
C HIS A 109 -18.47 -11.92 -3.40
N ASP A 110 -17.56 -12.54 -2.65
CA ASP A 110 -17.32 -13.98 -2.78
C ASP A 110 -18.40 -14.83 -2.07
N MET A 111 -18.85 -14.41 -0.88
CA MET A 111 -19.73 -15.23 -0.03
C MET A 111 -21.17 -14.75 0.02
N VAL A 112 -21.43 -13.44 -0.08
CA VAL A 112 -22.76 -12.85 0.16
C VAL A 112 -23.52 -12.59 -1.15
N VAL A 113 -22.84 -12.05 -2.17
CA VAL A 113 -23.45 -11.75 -3.47
C VAL A 113 -24.12 -12.96 -4.14
N PRO A 114 -23.54 -14.18 -4.14
CA PRO A 114 -24.22 -15.34 -4.71
C PRO A 114 -25.58 -15.64 -4.04
N ALA A 115 -25.67 -15.46 -2.73
CA ALA A 115 -26.90 -15.64 -1.97
C ALA A 115 -27.91 -14.52 -2.25
N LEU A 116 -27.47 -13.25 -2.21
CA LEU A 116 -28.32 -12.10 -2.50
C LEU A 116 -28.95 -12.17 -3.89
N ARG A 117 -28.15 -12.47 -4.92
CA ARG A 117 -28.65 -12.58 -6.30
C ARG A 117 -29.66 -13.71 -6.45
N ARG A 118 -29.43 -14.85 -5.78
CA ARG A 118 -30.39 -15.96 -5.76
C ARG A 118 -31.70 -15.56 -5.08
N MET A 119 -31.66 -14.83 -3.97
CA MET A 119 -32.85 -14.30 -3.29
C MET A 119 -33.60 -13.30 -4.17
N ALA A 120 -32.88 -12.46 -4.93
CA ALA A 120 -33.44 -11.49 -5.87
C ALA A 120 -33.91 -12.11 -7.20
N GLY A 121 -33.77 -13.44 -7.40
CA GLY A 121 -34.14 -14.11 -8.65
C GLY A 121 -33.25 -13.74 -9.84
N LEU A 122 -32.04 -13.23 -9.59
CA LEU A 122 -31.07 -12.83 -10.61
C LEU A 122 -30.13 -13.99 -10.97
N PRO A 123 -29.64 -14.05 -12.23
CA PRO A 123 -28.60 -15.00 -12.61
C PRO A 123 -27.30 -14.75 -11.82
N PRO A 124 -26.38 -15.73 -11.74
CA PRO A 124 -25.05 -15.52 -11.18
C PRO A 124 -24.36 -14.28 -11.76
N ARG A 125 -23.58 -13.58 -10.94
CA ARG A 125 -22.82 -12.41 -11.39
C ARG A 125 -21.80 -12.87 -12.43
N VAL A 126 -21.73 -12.15 -13.54
CA VAL A 126 -20.69 -12.34 -14.56
C VAL A 126 -19.63 -11.29 -14.32
N ASP A 127 -18.46 -11.72 -13.86
CA ASP A 127 -17.33 -10.84 -13.67
C ASP A 127 -16.56 -10.64 -14.97
N THR A 128 -16.08 -9.42 -15.20
CA THR A 128 -15.21 -9.13 -16.34
C THR A 128 -13.79 -9.56 -15.98
N GLN A 129 -13.21 -10.43 -16.80
CA GLN A 129 -11.84 -10.90 -16.62
C GLN A 129 -10.96 -10.52 -17.81
N VAL A 130 -9.70 -10.23 -17.52
CA VAL A 130 -8.65 -10.03 -18.53
C VAL A 130 -7.43 -10.87 -18.18
N THR A 131 -6.73 -11.37 -19.20
CA THR A 131 -5.45 -12.05 -19.00
C THR A 131 -4.32 -11.01 -18.96
N ALA A 132 -3.44 -11.13 -17.97
CA ALA A 132 -2.26 -10.27 -17.83
C ALA A 132 -1.07 -11.08 -17.31
N SER A 133 0.15 -10.65 -17.66
CA SER A 133 1.37 -11.26 -17.15
C SER A 133 1.79 -10.65 -15.81
N LEU A 134 2.29 -11.46 -14.88
CA LEU A 134 2.85 -10.98 -13.61
C LEU A 134 4.35 -10.68 -13.75
N PRO A 135 4.81 -9.44 -13.53
CA PRO A 135 6.22 -9.11 -13.62
C PRO A 135 6.99 -9.48 -12.34
N LEU A 136 6.28 -9.73 -11.24
CA LEU A 136 6.81 -9.95 -9.91
C LEU A 136 6.15 -11.17 -9.28
N ARG A 137 6.94 -11.92 -8.50
CA ARG A 137 6.41 -13.02 -7.67
C ARG A 137 5.46 -12.45 -6.61
N ILE A 138 4.30 -13.09 -6.44
CA ILE A 138 3.36 -12.79 -5.35
C ILE A 138 3.42 -13.95 -4.35
N PRO A 139 4.02 -13.76 -3.16
CA PRO A 139 3.96 -14.78 -2.11
C PRO A 139 2.54 -14.90 -1.55
N SER A 140 2.15 -16.11 -1.17
CA SER A 140 0.85 -16.43 -0.58
C SER A 140 1.02 -17.36 0.63
N GLU A 141 0.04 -17.36 1.54
CA GLU A 141 0.04 -18.25 2.71
C GLU A 141 -0.71 -19.55 2.40
N LEU A 142 -0.08 -20.69 2.66
CA LEU A 142 -0.75 -22.00 2.56
C LEU A 142 -1.95 -22.10 3.50
N GLY A 143 -3.00 -22.76 3.02
CA GLY A 143 -4.25 -23.02 3.73
C GLY A 143 -5.27 -21.88 3.64
N ARG A 144 -5.04 -20.85 2.81
CA ARG A 144 -6.03 -19.78 2.56
C ARG A 144 -6.04 -19.34 1.11
N THR A 145 -7.24 -19.22 0.54
CA THR A 145 -7.42 -18.57 -0.75
C THR A 145 -7.11 -17.09 -0.59
N GLU A 146 -6.17 -16.56 -1.38
CA GLU A 146 -5.75 -15.16 -1.32
C GLU A 146 -6.25 -14.37 -2.53
N PHE A 147 -6.97 -13.27 -2.28
CA PHE A 147 -7.34 -12.30 -3.29
C PHE A 147 -6.33 -11.15 -3.28
N ALA A 148 -5.40 -11.21 -4.22
CA ALA A 148 -4.36 -10.20 -4.35
C ALA A 148 -4.79 -9.12 -5.35
N MET A 149 -4.93 -7.88 -4.88
CA MET A 149 -5.28 -6.74 -5.73
C MET A 149 -4.13 -6.38 -6.66
N VAL A 150 -4.45 -6.04 -7.90
CA VAL A 150 -3.47 -5.71 -8.94
C VAL A 150 -3.83 -4.44 -9.69
N SER A 151 -2.79 -3.72 -10.09
CA SER A 151 -2.80 -2.59 -11.00
C SER A 151 -2.35 -3.06 -12.38
N LEU A 152 -3.21 -2.93 -13.39
CA LEU A 152 -2.89 -3.23 -14.78
C LEU A 152 -2.10 -2.10 -15.44
N VAL A 153 -1.05 -2.44 -16.18
CA VAL A 153 -0.33 -1.52 -17.05
C VAL A 153 -0.23 -2.11 -18.44
N GLN A 154 -0.12 -1.25 -19.46
CA GLN A 154 0.11 -1.68 -20.82
C GLN A 154 1.62 -1.75 -21.08
N GLY A 155 2.14 -2.96 -21.24
CA GLY A 155 3.49 -3.24 -21.72
C GLY A 155 3.54 -3.53 -23.22
N GLN A 156 4.75 -3.79 -23.74
CA GLN A 156 4.94 -4.21 -25.13
C GLN A 156 4.29 -5.57 -25.43
N GLY A 157 4.27 -6.47 -24.44
CA GLY A 157 3.72 -7.82 -24.56
C GLY A 157 2.23 -7.94 -24.19
N GLY A 158 1.51 -6.84 -23.98
CA GLY A 158 0.13 -6.83 -23.53
C GLY A 158 -0.06 -6.26 -22.13
N LEU A 159 -1.11 -6.68 -21.44
CA LEU A 159 -1.40 -6.24 -20.07
C LEU A 159 -0.45 -6.92 -19.08
N THR A 160 0.05 -6.12 -18.14
CA THR A 160 0.89 -6.58 -17.04
C THR A 160 0.22 -6.23 -15.72
N ALA A 161 0.11 -7.19 -14.82
CA ALA A 161 -0.55 -7.03 -13.52
C ALA A 161 0.48 -6.81 -12.41
N TYR A 162 0.53 -5.60 -11.86
CA TYR A 162 1.40 -5.28 -10.73
C TYR A 162 0.65 -5.45 -9.41
N PRO A 163 1.16 -6.26 -8.45
CA PRO A 163 0.52 -6.40 -7.15
C PRO A 163 0.52 -5.07 -6.39
N THR A 164 -0.65 -4.66 -5.90
CA THR A 164 -0.78 -3.48 -5.04
C THR A 164 -0.44 -3.87 -3.61
N GLY A 165 0.83 -3.69 -3.24
CA GLY A 165 1.33 -4.09 -1.93
C GLY A 165 0.85 -3.19 -0.80
N LYS A 166 -0.33 -3.45 -0.22
CA LYS A 166 -0.77 -2.86 1.05
C LYS A 166 -1.74 -3.82 1.76
N GLY A 167 -1.54 -4.02 3.07
CA GLY A 167 -2.36 -4.90 3.91
C GLY A 167 -3.84 -4.53 3.93
N SER A 168 -4.69 -5.39 4.50
CA SER A 168 -6.15 -5.28 4.43
C SER A 168 -6.76 -3.95 4.92
N GLY A 169 -6.03 -3.15 5.71
CA GLY A 169 -6.53 -1.89 6.27
C GLY A 169 -6.45 -0.67 5.35
N ALA A 170 -5.78 -0.74 4.19
CA ALA A 170 -5.58 0.44 3.36
C ALA A 170 -6.66 0.60 2.26
N ILE A 171 -7.63 1.50 2.47
CA ILE A 171 -8.63 1.82 1.43
C ILE A 171 -7.99 2.37 0.14
N THR A 172 -6.84 3.04 0.27
CA THR A 172 -6.04 3.53 -0.87
C THR A 172 -5.65 2.42 -1.85
N SER A 173 -5.62 1.15 -1.43
CA SER A 173 -5.34 0.03 -2.33
C SER A 173 -6.40 -0.13 -3.42
N PHE A 174 -7.68 0.07 -3.10
CA PHE A 174 -8.75 0.01 -4.10
C PHE A 174 -8.64 1.13 -5.12
N THR A 175 -8.22 2.32 -4.71
CA THR A 175 -8.07 3.46 -5.63
C THR A 175 -6.98 3.25 -6.67
N GLN A 176 -6.02 2.38 -6.38
CA GLN A 176 -4.86 2.11 -7.23
C GLN A 176 -4.99 0.80 -8.02
N ALA A 177 -5.90 -0.09 -7.61
CA ALA A 177 -6.10 -1.40 -8.23
C ALA A 177 -7.22 -1.35 -9.29
N ASP A 178 -7.04 -2.06 -10.40
CA ASP A 178 -8.11 -2.25 -11.39
C ASP A 178 -8.91 -3.52 -11.15
N GLY A 179 -8.36 -4.42 -10.35
CA GLY A 179 -8.93 -5.73 -10.11
C GLY A 179 -8.10 -6.54 -9.14
N PHE A 180 -8.31 -7.85 -9.16
CA PHE A 180 -7.63 -8.80 -8.30
C PHE A 180 -7.42 -10.14 -8.99
N ILE A 181 -6.45 -10.89 -8.48
CA ILE A 181 -6.23 -12.29 -8.83
C ILE A 181 -6.62 -13.17 -7.65
N ARG A 182 -7.15 -14.36 -7.95
CA ARG A 182 -7.39 -15.40 -6.94
C ARG A 182 -6.21 -16.36 -6.92
N ILE A 183 -5.56 -16.46 -5.77
CA ILE A 183 -4.48 -17.41 -5.50
C ILE A 183 -5.08 -18.56 -4.68
N GLU A 184 -4.97 -19.76 -5.20
CA GLU A 184 -5.55 -20.96 -4.58
C GLU A 184 -4.90 -21.28 -3.23
N ALA A 185 -5.68 -21.86 -2.31
CA ALA A 185 -5.24 -22.08 -0.92
C ALA A 185 -4.01 -23.00 -0.76
N LEU A 186 -3.71 -23.82 -1.76
CA LEU A 186 -2.55 -24.72 -1.77
C LEU A 186 -1.33 -24.12 -2.49
N ALA A 187 -1.44 -22.90 -3.03
CA ALA A 187 -0.33 -22.18 -3.62
C ALA A 187 0.34 -21.28 -2.58
N ASP A 188 1.65 -21.46 -2.39
CA ASP A 188 2.49 -20.61 -1.54
C ASP A 188 3.04 -19.38 -2.28
N HIS A 189 2.87 -19.32 -3.60
CA HIS A 189 3.13 -18.14 -4.43
C HIS A 189 2.53 -18.27 -5.83
N VAL A 190 2.50 -17.14 -6.54
CA VAL A 190 2.41 -17.09 -8.00
C VAL A 190 3.76 -16.63 -8.55
N PRO A 191 4.39 -17.34 -9.50
CA PRO A 191 5.72 -16.99 -10.01
C PRO A 191 5.66 -15.75 -10.92
N ALA A 192 6.79 -15.03 -10.97
CA ALA A 192 6.97 -14.00 -12.00
C ALA A 192 6.98 -14.64 -13.39
N GLY A 193 6.40 -13.95 -14.37
CA GLY A 193 6.17 -14.42 -15.73
C GLY A 193 4.88 -15.20 -15.95
N ALA A 194 4.12 -15.52 -14.88
CA ALA A 194 2.86 -16.24 -15.04
C ALA A 194 1.77 -15.37 -15.69
N ASP A 195 1.00 -15.96 -16.58
CA ASP A 195 -0.26 -15.39 -17.05
C ASP A 195 -1.37 -15.66 -16.02
N VAL A 196 -2.06 -14.60 -15.62
CA VAL A 196 -3.11 -14.65 -14.61
C VAL A 196 -4.41 -14.05 -15.14
N ALA A 197 -5.52 -14.66 -14.73
CA ALA A 197 -6.85 -14.08 -14.94
C ALA A 197 -7.11 -13.01 -13.87
N VAL A 198 -7.16 -11.75 -14.29
CA VAL A 198 -7.48 -10.62 -13.43
C VAL A 198 -8.97 -10.35 -13.49
N THR A 199 -9.65 -10.45 -12.35
CA THR A 199 -11.04 -10.05 -12.21
C THR A 199 -11.11 -8.55 -11.98
N LEU A 200 -11.75 -7.81 -12.88
CA LEU A 200 -11.80 -6.36 -12.83
C LEU A 200 -12.85 -5.87 -11.83
N PHE A 201 -12.54 -4.78 -11.13
CA PHE A 201 -13.51 -4.06 -10.29
C PHE A 201 -14.51 -3.24 -11.12
N THR A 202 -14.13 -2.84 -12.34
CA THR A 202 -15.02 -2.14 -13.26
C THR A 202 -15.09 -2.88 -14.60
N PRO A 203 -16.17 -2.72 -15.39
CA PRO A 203 -16.36 -3.50 -16.62
C PRO A 203 -15.33 -3.22 -17.73
N ARG A 204 -14.42 -2.26 -17.56
CA ARG A 204 -13.45 -1.86 -18.58
C ARG A 204 -12.10 -1.57 -17.94
N VAL A 205 -11.04 -2.00 -18.60
CA VAL A 205 -9.67 -1.62 -18.24
C VAL A 205 -9.49 -0.13 -18.52
N ARG A 206 -9.00 0.63 -17.52
CA ARG A 206 -8.59 2.01 -17.69
C ARG A 206 -7.08 2.09 -17.68
N VAL A 207 -6.49 2.28 -18.87
CA VAL A 207 -5.05 2.53 -18.97
C VAL A 207 -4.82 3.98 -18.59
N PRO A 208 -3.93 4.28 -17.62
CA PRO A 208 -3.61 5.64 -17.21
C PRO A 208 -2.85 6.41 -18.31
N ASP A 209 -2.92 7.73 -18.29
CA ASP A 209 -2.21 8.59 -19.25
C ASP A 209 -0.69 8.51 -19.06
N LEU A 210 -0.26 8.41 -17.80
CA LEU A 210 1.13 8.30 -17.38
C LEU A 210 1.33 7.13 -16.42
N VAL A 211 2.34 6.31 -16.68
CA VAL A 211 2.75 5.19 -15.82
C VAL A 211 4.15 5.43 -15.26
N VAL A 212 4.26 5.45 -13.94
CA VAL A 212 5.51 5.63 -13.21
C VAL A 212 5.75 4.39 -12.37
N ILE A 213 6.83 3.65 -12.63
CA ILE A 213 7.14 2.39 -11.93
C ILE A 213 8.58 2.45 -11.44
N GLY A 214 8.77 2.42 -10.12
CA GLY A 214 10.12 2.49 -9.56
C GLY A 214 10.13 2.77 -8.07
N SER A 215 11.10 3.57 -7.63
CA SER A 215 11.18 4.00 -6.24
C SER A 215 10.07 4.99 -5.87
N HIS A 216 9.67 4.97 -4.62
CA HIS A 216 8.71 5.92 -4.07
C HIS A 216 9.43 7.10 -3.42
N CYS A 217 8.86 8.30 -3.54
CA CYS A 217 9.31 9.49 -2.83
C CYS A 217 8.13 10.43 -2.62
N VAL A 218 8.01 11.04 -1.45
CA VAL A 218 6.95 12.01 -1.16
C VAL A 218 7.02 13.25 -2.06
N GLY A 219 8.20 13.57 -2.62
CA GLY A 219 8.33 14.62 -3.63
C GLY A 219 7.62 14.27 -4.95
N LEU A 220 7.49 12.98 -5.29
CA LEU A 220 6.77 12.55 -6.48
C LEU A 220 5.27 12.82 -6.34
N ASP A 221 4.73 12.75 -5.12
CA ASP A 221 3.31 13.02 -4.87
C ASP A 221 2.95 14.48 -5.21
N LEU A 222 3.89 15.43 -5.07
CA LEU A 222 3.70 16.83 -5.48
C LEU A 222 3.55 16.95 -7.00
N VAL A 223 4.41 16.25 -7.75
CA VAL A 223 4.37 16.22 -9.22
C VAL A 223 3.06 15.55 -9.69
N VAL A 224 2.69 14.43 -9.07
CA VAL A 224 1.43 13.72 -9.35
C VAL A 224 0.22 14.60 -9.03
N GLY A 225 0.26 15.38 -7.95
CA GLY A 225 -0.78 16.34 -7.58
C GLY A 225 -0.98 17.44 -8.62
N GLU A 226 0.11 18.01 -9.14
CA GLU A 226 0.08 18.97 -10.25
C GLU A 226 -0.54 18.37 -11.51
N LEU A 227 -0.11 17.16 -11.90
CA LEU A 227 -0.67 16.46 -13.07
C LEU A 227 -2.16 16.15 -12.90
N SER A 228 -2.57 15.74 -11.71
CA SER A 228 -3.97 15.46 -11.41
C SER A 228 -4.85 16.70 -11.55
N ARG A 229 -4.36 17.89 -11.14
CA ARG A 229 -5.06 19.17 -11.35
C ARG A 229 -5.20 19.54 -12.83
N ARG A 230 -4.29 19.07 -13.68
CA ARG A 230 -4.38 19.18 -15.15
C ARG A 230 -5.26 18.11 -15.79
N GLY A 231 -5.90 17.25 -14.98
CA GLY A 231 -6.76 16.16 -15.46
C GLY A 231 -6.00 14.95 -16.01
N ILE A 232 -4.69 14.84 -15.76
CA ILE A 232 -3.87 13.74 -16.25
C ILE A 232 -3.88 12.61 -15.21
N SER A 233 -4.32 11.42 -15.62
CA SER A 233 -4.32 10.25 -14.77
C SER A 233 -2.92 9.63 -14.68
N VAL A 234 -2.40 9.53 -13.45
CA VAL A 234 -1.08 8.97 -13.18
C VAL A 234 -1.20 7.68 -12.38
N ARG A 235 -0.45 6.67 -12.79
CA ARG A 235 -0.28 5.43 -12.04
C ARG A 235 1.12 5.33 -11.50
N SER A 236 1.26 5.33 -10.18
CA SER A 236 2.53 5.23 -9.48
C SER A 236 2.65 3.87 -8.77
N LEU A 237 3.57 3.02 -9.23
CA LEU A 237 3.76 1.68 -8.70
C LEU A 237 5.14 1.54 -8.03
N PRO A 238 5.18 1.45 -6.69
CA PRO A 238 6.43 1.39 -5.94
C PRO A 238 7.02 -0.02 -5.95
N VAL A 239 7.99 -0.25 -6.83
CA VAL A 239 8.73 -1.53 -6.96
C VAL A 239 10.23 -1.40 -6.68
N GLY A 240 10.68 -0.19 -6.29
CA GLY A 240 12.08 0.14 -6.06
C GLY A 240 12.85 0.43 -7.36
N SER A 241 14.05 1.00 -7.22
CA SER A 241 14.81 1.54 -8.36
C SER A 241 15.16 0.48 -9.41
N LEU A 242 15.65 -0.69 -8.98
CA LEU A 242 15.99 -1.79 -9.89
C LEU A 242 14.75 -2.41 -10.56
N GLY A 243 13.66 -2.54 -9.80
CA GLY A 243 12.38 -2.98 -10.36
C GLY A 243 11.84 -2.01 -11.41
N GLY A 244 12.02 -0.70 -11.18
CA GLY A 244 11.66 0.35 -12.13
C GLY A 244 12.47 0.29 -13.42
N LEU A 245 13.79 0.15 -13.34
CA LEU A 245 14.63 -0.04 -14.53
C LEU A 245 14.25 -1.30 -15.32
N ALA A 246 13.93 -2.39 -14.62
CA ALA A 246 13.46 -3.62 -15.27
C ALA A 246 12.10 -3.42 -15.96
N ALA A 247 11.17 -2.69 -15.33
CA ALA A 247 9.88 -2.32 -15.92
C ALA A 247 10.04 -1.41 -17.15
N ALA A 248 10.95 -0.43 -17.08
CA ALA A 248 11.28 0.45 -18.20
C ALA A 248 11.83 -0.34 -19.38
N LYS A 249 12.74 -1.30 -19.13
CA LYS A 249 13.28 -2.19 -20.17
C LYS A 249 12.21 -3.06 -20.86
N ARG A 250 11.17 -3.47 -20.12
CA ARG A 250 10.01 -4.20 -20.68
C ARG A 250 8.97 -3.26 -21.33
N GLY A 251 9.20 -1.95 -21.29
CA GLY A 251 8.27 -0.96 -21.82
C GLY A 251 6.94 -0.92 -21.07
N GLU A 252 6.95 -1.12 -19.76
CA GLU A 252 5.75 -1.17 -18.91
C GLU A 252 5.45 0.17 -18.21
N CYS A 253 6.39 1.12 -18.26
CA CYS A 253 6.23 2.46 -17.70
C CYS A 253 6.68 3.55 -18.68
N ASP A 254 6.37 4.80 -18.36
CA ASP A 254 6.91 5.97 -19.06
C ASP A 254 8.18 6.47 -18.37
N LEU A 255 8.17 6.51 -17.03
CA LEU A 255 9.31 6.90 -16.21
C LEU A 255 9.54 5.91 -15.07
N ALA A 256 10.81 5.64 -14.79
CA ALA A 256 11.26 4.87 -13.64
C ALA A 256 12.04 5.76 -12.66
N PRO A 257 11.43 6.18 -11.54
CA PRO A 257 12.14 6.90 -10.49
C PRO A 257 13.21 6.02 -9.85
N ILE A 258 14.43 6.54 -9.76
CA ILE A 258 15.62 5.83 -9.30
C ILE A 258 16.50 6.70 -8.41
N HIS A 259 17.25 6.02 -7.54
CA HIS A 259 18.25 6.61 -6.65
C HIS A 259 19.36 5.59 -6.36
N LEU A 260 19.97 5.10 -7.42
CA LEU A 260 21.01 4.06 -7.38
C LEU A 260 22.38 4.73 -7.31
N PHE A 261 23.19 4.34 -6.33
CA PHE A 261 24.56 4.80 -6.19
C PHE A 261 25.53 3.74 -6.71
N ASP A 262 26.41 4.11 -7.64
CA ASP A 262 27.52 3.26 -8.04
C ASP A 262 28.76 3.57 -7.18
N PRO A 263 29.18 2.65 -6.29
CA PRO A 263 30.33 2.89 -5.42
C PRO A 263 31.66 3.01 -6.18
N LYS A 264 31.75 2.50 -7.42
CA LYS A 264 32.98 2.55 -8.22
C LYS A 264 33.19 3.92 -8.84
N THR A 265 32.17 4.43 -9.55
CA THR A 265 32.23 5.72 -10.22
C THR A 265 31.87 6.89 -9.30
N ARG A 266 31.20 6.61 -8.18
CA ARG A 266 30.58 7.61 -7.28
C ARG A 266 29.52 8.46 -7.97
N ILE A 267 28.95 7.97 -9.07
CA ILE A 267 27.90 8.64 -9.82
C ILE A 267 26.56 7.98 -9.48
N TYR A 268 25.54 8.82 -9.26
CA TYR A 268 24.16 8.34 -9.10
C TYR A 268 23.50 8.13 -10.46
N ASN A 269 22.67 7.09 -10.53
CA ASN A 269 21.67 6.82 -11.56
C ASN A 269 22.21 6.57 -12.98
N ALA A 270 22.97 7.50 -13.56
CA ALA A 270 23.51 7.43 -14.91
C ALA A 270 24.22 6.10 -15.25
N PRO A 271 25.07 5.51 -14.38
CA PRO A 271 25.72 4.23 -14.68
C PRO A 271 24.78 3.03 -14.81
N PHE A 272 23.53 3.16 -14.36
CA PHE A 272 22.52 2.09 -14.37
C PHE A 272 21.53 2.21 -15.54
N LEU A 273 21.63 3.26 -16.36
CA LEU A 273 20.78 3.41 -17.54
C LEU A 273 21.24 2.46 -18.65
N GLY A 274 20.30 1.73 -19.22
CA GLY A 274 20.51 0.93 -20.44
C GLY A 274 20.06 1.67 -21.70
N ASP A 275 20.28 1.05 -22.85
CA ASP A 275 19.88 1.59 -24.15
C ASP A 275 18.39 1.96 -24.20
N GLY A 276 18.09 3.11 -24.77
CA GLY A 276 16.72 3.63 -24.91
C GLY A 276 16.15 4.29 -23.66
N LEU A 277 16.98 4.53 -22.62
CA LEU A 277 16.61 5.30 -21.43
C LEU A 277 17.36 6.64 -21.40
N GLU A 278 16.65 7.71 -21.03
CA GLU A 278 17.18 9.05 -20.79
C GLU A 278 17.06 9.40 -19.30
N LEU A 279 18.13 9.97 -18.73
CA LEU A 279 18.10 10.45 -17.36
C LEU A 279 17.44 11.84 -17.33
N VAL A 280 16.34 11.94 -16.61
CA VAL A 280 15.67 13.20 -16.30
C VAL A 280 16.00 13.55 -14.85
N PRO A 281 16.75 14.64 -14.60
CA PRO A 281 17.06 15.09 -13.24
C PRO A 281 15.77 15.39 -12.47
N GLY A 282 15.68 14.87 -11.25
CA GLY A 282 14.56 15.13 -10.36
C GLY A 282 14.93 16.13 -9.28
N TRP A 283 15.20 15.63 -8.07
CA TRP A 283 15.62 16.45 -6.94
C TRP A 283 16.62 15.71 -6.08
N ARG A 284 17.12 16.42 -5.07
CA ARG A 284 18.10 15.93 -4.12
C ARG A 284 17.46 15.70 -2.76
N ARG A 285 17.87 14.62 -2.10
CA ARG A 285 17.36 14.21 -0.79
C ARG A 285 18.52 14.13 0.18
N MET A 286 18.48 14.91 1.25
CA MET A 286 19.51 14.81 2.27
C MET A 286 19.23 13.60 3.17
N GLN A 287 20.13 12.63 3.18
CA GLN A 287 20.12 11.50 4.12
C GLN A 287 20.89 11.87 5.38
N GLY A 288 20.43 11.34 6.52
CA GLY A 288 21.02 11.67 7.80
C GLY A 288 20.64 10.74 8.93
N LEU A 289 21.45 10.77 9.99
CA LEU A 289 21.11 10.16 11.26
C LEU A 289 19.93 10.90 11.87
N VAL A 290 18.97 10.17 12.40
CA VAL A 290 17.80 10.72 13.09
C VAL A 290 17.77 10.20 14.52
N PHE A 291 17.42 11.07 15.46
CA PHE A 291 17.42 10.84 16.90
C PHE A 291 16.41 11.79 17.57
N ARG A 292 16.08 11.59 18.85
CA ARG A 292 15.21 12.51 19.59
C ARG A 292 15.97 13.77 19.99
N GLN A 293 15.33 14.94 19.92
CA GLN A 293 15.94 16.19 20.39
C GLN A 293 16.27 16.09 21.89
N GLY A 294 17.39 16.65 22.33
CA GLY A 294 17.89 16.54 23.69
C GLY A 294 18.79 15.31 23.95
N ASP A 295 18.99 14.43 22.96
CA ASP A 295 19.84 13.25 23.14
C ASP A 295 21.33 13.61 22.98
N GLU A 296 22.03 13.69 24.12
CA GLU A 296 23.44 14.07 24.21
C GLU A 296 24.39 13.15 23.43
N ARG A 297 23.96 11.92 23.10
CA ARG A 297 24.74 10.99 22.26
C ARG A 297 24.84 11.43 20.80
N PHE A 298 24.01 12.38 20.38
CA PHE A 298 23.92 12.84 18.99
C PHE A 298 23.96 14.36 18.87
N GLU A 299 23.36 15.09 19.80
CA GLU A 299 23.17 16.53 19.66
C GLU A 299 24.49 17.30 19.61
N GLY A 300 24.66 18.11 18.56
CA GLY A 300 25.88 18.87 18.30
C GLY A 300 27.07 18.06 17.76
N LEU A 301 26.93 16.74 17.56
CA LEU A 301 28.01 15.87 17.07
C LEU A 301 28.01 15.72 15.55
N GLY A 302 29.19 15.42 15.00
CA GLY A 302 29.31 14.91 13.63
C GLY A 302 28.80 13.46 13.51
N ALA A 303 28.54 13.00 12.28
CA ALA A 303 27.98 11.67 12.05
C ALA A 303 28.82 10.52 12.62
N GLU A 304 30.14 10.53 12.38
CA GLU A 304 31.05 9.49 12.89
C GLU A 304 31.18 9.53 14.42
N GLU A 305 31.14 10.73 15.01
CA GLU A 305 31.17 10.91 16.47
C GLU A 305 29.89 10.40 17.12
N ALA A 306 28.73 10.73 16.55
CA ALA A 306 27.44 10.26 17.02
C ALA A 306 27.30 8.74 16.94
N VAL A 307 27.76 8.12 15.84
CA VAL A 307 27.78 6.66 15.72
C VAL A 307 28.71 6.05 16.77
N ARG A 308 29.90 6.60 16.99
CA ARG A 308 30.80 6.12 18.05
C ARG A 308 30.21 6.26 19.45
N ALA A 309 29.56 7.38 19.74
CA ALA A 309 28.88 7.62 21.02
C ALA A 309 27.73 6.61 21.23
N ALA A 310 26.92 6.39 20.21
CA ALA A 310 25.84 5.39 20.23
C ALA A 310 26.38 3.96 20.42
N LEU A 311 27.48 3.60 19.77
CA LEU A 311 28.10 2.27 19.93
C LEU A 311 28.75 2.06 21.30
N ALA A 312 29.19 3.12 21.97
CA ALA A 312 29.77 3.05 23.30
C ALA A 312 28.72 2.85 24.41
N ASP A 313 27.47 3.23 24.15
CA ASP A 313 26.35 3.07 25.06
C ASP A 313 25.57 1.77 24.75
N ARG A 314 25.58 0.82 25.69
CA ARG A 314 24.95 -0.49 25.50
C ARG A 314 23.42 -0.43 25.51
N ASP A 315 22.85 0.65 26.06
CA ASP A 315 21.40 0.85 26.10
C ASP A 315 20.90 1.63 24.88
N CYS A 316 21.80 2.06 23.98
CA CYS A 316 21.45 2.78 22.76
C CYS A 316 21.00 1.80 21.65
N MET A 317 19.70 1.79 21.39
CA MET A 317 19.05 0.92 20.41
C MET A 317 18.97 1.57 19.04
N MET A 318 19.41 0.87 18.01
CA MET A 318 19.27 1.29 16.62
C MET A 318 17.95 0.81 16.00
N VAL A 319 17.45 1.55 15.00
CA VAL A 319 16.59 1.01 13.95
C VAL A 319 17.25 1.22 12.58
N ASN A 320 17.39 0.14 11.82
CA ASN A 320 18.12 0.14 10.55
C ASN A 320 17.17 0.29 9.34
N ARG A 321 17.70 0.27 8.12
CA ARG A 321 16.94 0.20 6.86
C ARG A 321 17.02 -1.19 6.26
N ASN A 322 15.98 -1.52 5.48
CA ASN A 322 15.91 -2.79 4.75
C ASN A 322 17.14 -3.01 3.85
N GLN A 323 17.58 -4.26 3.81
CA GLN A 323 18.67 -4.71 2.97
C GLN A 323 18.44 -4.33 1.49
N GLY A 324 19.52 -4.00 0.78
CA GLY A 324 19.49 -3.58 -0.62
C GLY A 324 19.10 -2.12 -0.86
N SER A 325 18.80 -1.33 0.19
CA SER A 325 18.61 0.12 0.03
C SER A 325 19.95 0.87 0.00
N GLY A 326 20.03 1.97 -0.75
CA GLY A 326 21.23 2.84 -0.76
C GLY A 326 21.58 3.36 0.64
N THR A 327 20.56 3.70 1.45
CA THR A 327 20.73 4.05 2.87
C THR A 327 21.36 2.94 3.69
N ARG A 328 21.08 1.67 3.39
CA ARG A 328 21.69 0.53 4.07
C ARG A 328 23.19 0.45 3.78
N ILE A 329 23.61 0.71 2.54
CA ILE A 329 25.03 0.76 2.16
C ILE A 329 25.74 1.86 2.96
N LEU A 330 25.14 3.05 3.05
CA LEU A 330 25.71 4.19 3.77
C LEU A 330 25.91 3.91 5.26
N ILE A 331 24.88 3.37 5.94
CA ILE A 331 24.99 3.11 7.37
C ILE A 331 25.91 1.91 7.67
N ASP A 332 25.93 0.89 6.82
CA ASP A 332 26.86 -0.23 6.97
C ASP A 332 28.32 0.22 6.78
N GLN A 333 28.58 1.23 5.95
CA GLN A 333 29.91 1.84 5.83
C GLN A 333 30.33 2.57 7.11
N LEU A 334 29.41 3.30 7.76
CA LEU A 334 29.68 4.00 9.03
C LEU A 334 29.87 3.03 10.20
N LEU A 335 29.10 1.94 10.23
CA LEU A 335 29.19 0.91 11.27
C LEU A 335 30.40 -0.01 11.09
N GLY A 336 30.89 -0.19 9.86
CA GLY A 336 31.95 -1.14 9.55
C GLY A 336 31.56 -2.58 9.91
N VAL A 337 32.32 -3.20 10.82
CA VAL A 337 32.06 -4.56 11.30
C VAL A 337 31.04 -4.63 12.45
N GLU A 338 30.74 -3.49 13.08
CA GLU A 338 29.90 -3.42 14.28
C GLU A 338 28.43 -3.66 13.97
N ARG A 339 27.73 -4.34 14.88
CA ARG A 339 26.32 -4.71 14.74
C ARG A 339 25.58 -4.41 16.06
N PRO A 340 25.23 -3.14 16.33
CA PRO A 340 24.59 -2.75 17.58
C PRO A 340 23.21 -3.37 17.75
N ASP A 341 22.67 -3.27 18.96
CA ASP A 341 21.32 -3.72 19.25
C ASP A 341 20.31 -3.00 18.35
N GLY A 342 19.37 -3.78 17.82
CA GLY A 342 18.38 -3.29 16.85
C GLY A 342 18.88 -3.19 15.41
N TYR A 343 20.14 -3.54 15.09
CA TYR A 343 20.66 -3.59 13.72
C TYR A 343 19.80 -4.44 12.76
N TRP A 344 19.20 -5.53 13.27
CA TRP A 344 18.34 -6.44 12.51
C TRP A 344 16.88 -5.97 12.42
N ASN A 345 16.50 -4.91 13.14
CA ASN A 345 15.21 -4.25 12.97
C ASN A 345 15.24 -3.40 11.68
N GLN A 346 14.60 -3.90 10.63
CA GLN A 346 14.74 -3.39 9.27
C GLN A 346 13.39 -3.00 8.66
N PRO A 347 12.74 -1.92 9.15
CA PRO A 347 11.56 -1.37 8.50
C PRO A 347 11.83 -1.03 7.03
N ARG A 348 10.77 -1.07 6.23
CA ARG A 348 10.83 -0.89 4.76
C ARG A 348 10.75 0.57 4.30
N SER A 349 10.40 1.51 5.17
CA SER A 349 10.28 2.94 4.82
C SER A 349 11.03 3.87 5.78
N HIS A 350 11.37 5.05 5.28
CA HIS A 350 11.93 6.16 6.06
C HIS A 350 10.97 6.60 7.19
N ASN A 351 9.66 6.64 6.92
CA ASN A 351 8.64 6.97 7.92
C ASN A 351 8.60 5.96 9.07
N ALA A 352 8.79 4.67 8.78
CA ALA A 352 8.79 3.64 9.81
C ALA A 352 10.03 3.71 10.72
N VAL A 353 11.18 4.12 10.19
CA VAL A 353 12.38 4.45 10.99
C VAL A 353 12.08 5.64 11.91
N ALA A 354 11.61 6.76 11.36
CA ALA A 354 11.31 7.95 12.16
C ALA A 354 10.23 7.68 13.22
N ALA A 355 9.19 6.91 12.89
CA ALA A 355 8.16 6.52 13.84
C ALA A 355 8.71 5.63 14.96
N ALA A 356 9.67 4.75 14.69
CA ALA A 356 10.30 3.93 15.73
C ALA A 356 11.10 4.80 16.71
N VAL A 357 11.82 5.80 16.22
CA VAL A 357 12.57 6.75 17.05
C VAL A 357 11.65 7.66 17.86
N ALA A 358 10.62 8.23 17.22
CA ALA A 358 9.65 9.11 17.88
C ALA A 358 8.78 8.39 18.92
N GLN A 359 8.59 7.08 18.79
CA GLN A 359 7.82 6.25 19.74
C GLN A 359 8.72 5.51 20.73
N GLU A 360 10.00 5.88 20.85
CA GLU A 360 10.94 5.30 21.81
C GLU A 360 11.13 3.78 21.66
N ARG A 361 10.88 3.24 20.46
CA ARG A 361 11.16 1.84 20.11
C ARG A 361 12.60 1.64 19.61
N ALA A 362 13.29 2.74 19.34
CA ALA A 362 14.72 2.84 19.04
C ALA A 362 15.19 4.26 19.40
N ASP A 363 16.48 4.45 19.62
CA ASP A 363 17.09 5.75 19.92
C ASP A 363 17.47 6.50 18.64
N TRP A 364 17.95 5.78 17.64
CA TRP A 364 18.43 6.40 16.40
C TRP A 364 18.30 5.50 15.18
N GLY A 365 18.45 6.09 14.00
CA GLY A 365 18.47 5.39 12.72
C GLY A 365 18.86 6.31 11.58
N VAL A 366 18.62 5.87 10.32
CA VAL A 366 18.89 6.71 9.14
C VAL A 366 17.63 6.96 8.34
N THR A 367 17.35 8.23 8.07
CA THR A 367 16.19 8.69 7.30
C THR A 367 16.55 9.86 6.38
N ILE A 368 15.54 10.47 5.75
CA ILE A 368 15.71 11.69 4.96
C ILE A 368 15.25 12.93 5.74
N ALA A 369 15.90 14.08 5.52
CA ALA A 369 15.61 15.33 6.23
C ALA A 369 14.11 15.72 6.24
N PRO A 370 13.35 15.61 5.13
CA PRO A 370 11.90 15.84 5.12
C PRO A 370 11.13 15.03 6.17
N VAL A 371 11.50 13.76 6.32
CA VAL A 371 10.82 12.82 7.23
C VAL A 371 11.20 13.10 8.68
N ALA A 372 12.47 13.39 8.95
CA ALA A 372 12.92 13.79 10.29
C ALA A 372 12.21 15.07 10.75
N ARG A 373 12.13 16.09 9.87
CA ARG A 373 11.45 17.36 10.16
C ARG A 373 9.97 17.17 10.44
N ALA A 374 9.27 16.38 9.61
CA ALA A 374 7.85 16.10 9.80
C ALA A 374 7.56 15.35 11.11
N ALA A 375 8.53 14.56 11.60
CA ALA A 375 8.44 13.85 12.87
C ALA A 375 8.94 14.66 14.08
N GLY A 376 9.46 15.88 13.88
CA GLY A 376 10.02 16.71 14.95
C GLY A 376 11.34 16.18 15.54
N LEU A 377 12.10 15.39 14.78
CA LEU A 377 13.31 14.72 15.27
C LEU A 377 14.59 15.51 14.97
N GLY A 378 15.64 15.27 15.76
CA GLY A 378 16.99 15.74 15.49
C GLY A 378 17.57 15.08 14.24
N PHE A 379 18.49 15.76 13.54
CA PHE A 379 19.02 15.30 12.27
C PHE A 379 20.49 15.67 12.08
N ILE A 380 21.35 14.68 11.86
CA ILE A 380 22.76 14.87 11.46
C ILE A 380 22.92 14.48 10.01
N VAL A 381 23.41 15.40 9.19
CA VAL A 381 23.61 15.22 7.75
C VAL A 381 24.66 14.13 7.48
N LEU A 382 24.35 13.21 6.56
CA LEU A 382 25.30 12.21 6.05
C LEU A 382 25.72 12.52 4.63
N THR A 383 24.77 12.51 3.71
CA THR A 383 25.05 12.67 2.28
C THR A 383 23.81 13.08 1.51
N GLU A 384 24.04 13.73 0.38
CA GLU A 384 22.99 14.07 -0.56
C GLU A 384 22.77 12.90 -1.54
N GLU A 385 21.51 12.51 -1.72
CA GLU A 385 21.11 11.47 -2.65
C GLU A 385 20.38 12.07 -3.85
N HIS A 386 20.66 11.54 -5.04
CA HIS A 386 19.98 11.93 -6.26
C HIS A 386 18.72 11.09 -6.48
N TYR A 387 17.57 11.74 -6.53
CA TYR A 387 16.31 11.13 -6.94
C TYR A 387 15.96 11.63 -8.34
N ASP A 388 16.25 10.80 -9.34
CA ASP A 388 16.07 11.12 -10.76
C ASP A 388 15.13 10.11 -11.42
N PHE A 389 14.81 10.32 -12.69
CA PHE A 389 13.90 9.46 -13.45
C PHE A 389 14.60 8.91 -14.68
N ALA A 390 14.61 7.58 -14.83
CA ALA A 390 14.94 6.95 -16.10
C ALA A 390 13.68 6.94 -16.99
N MET A 391 13.64 7.83 -17.97
CA MET A 391 12.54 7.97 -18.93
C MET A 391 12.79 7.08 -20.15
N ILE A 392 11.76 6.42 -20.66
CA ILE A 392 11.87 5.70 -21.94
C ILE A 392 11.91 6.71 -23.09
N SER A 393 13.03 6.77 -23.82
CA SER A 393 13.25 7.74 -24.92
C SER A 393 12.14 7.71 -25.96
N ALA A 394 11.68 6.52 -26.36
CA ALA A 394 10.61 6.36 -27.35
C ALA A 394 9.24 6.93 -26.90
N ARG A 395 9.10 7.24 -25.61
CA ARG A 395 7.85 7.77 -25.03
C ARG A 395 7.92 9.27 -24.71
N LYS A 396 9.07 9.91 -24.96
CA LYS A 396 9.34 11.32 -24.66
C LYS A 396 8.26 12.27 -25.21
N GLU A 397 7.84 12.04 -26.45
CA GLU A 397 6.87 12.87 -27.15
C GLU A 397 5.40 12.66 -26.72
N ARG A 398 5.13 11.76 -25.76
CA ARG A 398 3.78 11.57 -25.23
C ARG A 398 3.33 12.84 -24.50
N PRO A 399 2.09 13.34 -24.71
CA PRO A 399 1.59 14.53 -24.02
C PRO A 399 1.69 14.43 -22.50
N SER A 400 1.44 13.25 -21.93
CA SER A 400 1.54 13.01 -20.48
C SER A 400 2.98 13.05 -19.96
N VAL A 401 3.96 12.64 -20.77
CA VAL A 401 5.39 12.73 -20.43
C VAL A 401 5.86 14.18 -20.51
N HIS A 402 5.48 14.92 -21.54
CA HIS A 402 5.74 16.37 -21.61
C HIS A 402 5.15 17.11 -20.41
N ALA A 403 3.90 16.84 -20.06
CA ALA A 403 3.27 17.44 -18.89
C ALA A 403 4.02 17.10 -17.59
N PHE A 404 4.55 15.87 -17.45
CA PHE A 404 5.38 15.49 -16.30
C PHE A 404 6.68 16.30 -16.25
N LEU A 405 7.37 16.43 -17.38
CA LEU A 405 8.62 17.20 -17.48
C LEU A 405 8.41 18.69 -17.19
N GLU A 406 7.28 19.26 -17.63
CA GLU A 406 6.87 20.61 -17.28
C GLU A 406 6.55 20.74 -15.81
N ALA A 407 5.79 19.80 -15.24
CA ALA A 407 5.40 19.81 -13.83
C ALA A 407 6.62 19.85 -12.91
N LEU A 408 7.70 19.11 -13.23
CA LEU A 408 8.98 19.16 -12.50
C LEU A 408 9.59 20.57 -12.40
N ARG A 409 9.24 21.47 -13.31
CA ARG A 409 9.81 22.82 -13.42
C ARG A 409 8.86 23.93 -12.98
N THR A 410 7.63 23.58 -12.59
CA THR A 410 6.66 24.57 -12.11
C THR A 410 7.10 25.14 -10.76
N ASP A 411 6.88 26.45 -10.55
CA ASP A 411 7.18 27.08 -9.27
C ASP A 411 6.41 26.42 -8.12
N GLU A 412 5.19 25.96 -8.36
CA GLU A 412 4.40 25.29 -7.33
C GLU A 412 5.06 23.98 -6.86
N VAL A 413 5.51 23.13 -7.78
CA VAL A 413 6.22 21.88 -7.45
C VAL A 413 7.57 22.19 -6.82
N LEU A 414 8.34 23.12 -7.39
CA LEU A 414 9.67 23.47 -6.88
C LEU A 414 9.63 24.05 -5.47
N LEU A 415 8.72 25.00 -5.21
CA LEU A 415 8.49 25.56 -3.87
C LEU A 415 7.93 24.50 -2.91
N GLY A 416 7.08 23.60 -3.39
CA GLY A 416 6.58 22.46 -2.62
C GLY A 416 7.70 21.53 -2.18
N LEU A 417 8.61 21.21 -3.09
CA LEU A 417 9.79 20.38 -2.83
C LEU A 417 10.73 21.06 -1.81
N GLU A 418 11.02 22.34 -1.99
CA GLU A 418 11.85 23.13 -1.06
C GLU A 418 11.24 23.20 0.35
N ARG A 419 9.93 23.46 0.45
CA ARG A 419 9.20 23.46 1.73
C ARG A 419 9.24 22.09 2.42
N ALA A 420 9.15 21.02 1.63
CA ALA A 420 9.30 19.66 2.13
C ALA A 420 10.74 19.34 2.55
N GLY A 421 11.75 20.13 2.14
CA GLY A 421 13.16 19.94 2.50
C GLY A 421 13.97 19.18 1.45
N PHE A 422 13.52 19.18 0.19
CA PHE A 422 14.30 18.71 -0.96
C PHE A 422 15.06 19.88 -1.61
N SER A 423 16.26 19.58 -2.12
CA SER A 423 17.07 20.54 -2.91
C SER A 423 16.87 20.30 -4.40
N ARG A 424 17.02 21.37 -5.20
CA ARG A 424 17.05 21.26 -6.67
C ARG A 424 18.32 20.54 -7.12
N PRO A 425 18.33 19.86 -8.28
CA PRO A 425 19.57 19.47 -8.92
C PRO A 425 20.41 20.73 -9.16
N GLY A 426 21.66 20.72 -8.66
CA GLY A 426 22.64 21.77 -8.96
C GLY A 426 23.10 21.76 -10.41
#